data_AF-A0A1Y1XT49-F1
#
_entry.id   AF-A0A1Y1XT49-F1
#
_cell.length_a   1.000
_cell.length_b   1.000
_cell.length_c   1.000
_cell.angle_alpha   90.00
_cell.angle_beta   90.00
_cell.angle_gamma   90.00
#
_symmetry.space_group_name_H-M   'P 1'
#
loop_
_entity.id
_entity.type
_entity.pdbx_description
1 polymer ?
#
loop_
_entity_poly.entity_id
_entity_poly.type
_entity_poly.pdbx_seq_one_letter_code
_entity_poly.pdbx_strand_id
1 'polypeptide(L)'
;MKFSFSFSLSVAIASLLPSESGAKPWYLKREEAELQRLYKDTLAEGGMITVYAGGDLPNAGADVVKAFESKFPGTTLNITTDLSKYHNVLIDSQLAKGGDALEPDVTHLQTLHDFPRWKAQGALLKYKPIGFKHTYAPYKDKEGYYWATNVFYFTNLISNTITGKKQPIEARDYLNPKLKGGKIIYTYPHDDDAVLYQFMQLIKQNGLKWFKAFLAQQPLVVRGTGTPAFYINNGTSLASFTTSGSLTPIKGAKSTTIVPKKTFFQSWAQTGAIFKKAKHPAGAKLYVSWLTSYDVQKNLMSDTWSPRTDVPPPAGLKPIWKIKNTDPLGFRDYMLNRAQVEKDMKFMRKYIGPVVGKSPLDLEYS
;
A
#
# COMPACT_ATOMS: atom_id res chain seq x y z
N MET A 1 -6.22 -22.20 18.42
CA MET A 1 -5.19 -22.24 17.37
C MET A 1 -5.08 -20.81 16.82
N LYS A 2 -4.04 -20.06 17.17
CA LYS A 2 -3.88 -18.66 16.76
C LYS A 2 -3.46 -18.64 15.29
N PHE A 3 -4.37 -18.33 14.37
CA PHE A 3 -4.01 -18.12 12.97
C PHE A 3 -3.34 -16.74 12.83
N SER A 4 -2.03 -16.73 12.60
CA SER A 4 -1.32 -15.51 12.25
C SER A 4 -1.74 -15.10 10.84
N PHE A 5 -2.63 -14.11 10.74
CA PHE A 5 -2.90 -13.41 9.49
C PHE A 5 -1.72 -12.48 9.19
N SER A 6 -0.63 -13.06 8.69
CA SER A 6 0.27 -12.28 7.86
C SER A 6 -0.49 -11.99 6.57
N PHE A 7 -0.41 -10.75 6.06
CA PHE A 7 -0.24 -10.64 4.62
C PHE A 7 1.03 -11.42 4.36
N SER A 8 0.92 -12.74 4.16
CA SER A 8 2.04 -13.55 3.75
C SER A 8 2.30 -13.05 2.35
N LEU A 9 3.15 -12.03 2.26
CA LEU A 9 4.19 -12.08 1.27
C LEU A 9 4.80 -13.45 1.50
N SER A 10 4.45 -14.39 0.65
CA SER A 10 5.05 -15.70 0.73
C SER A 10 6.51 -15.44 0.39
N VAL A 11 7.33 -15.19 1.41
CA VAL A 11 8.75 -15.40 1.35
C VAL A 11 8.86 -16.90 1.19
N ALA A 12 8.73 -17.35 -0.06
CA ALA A 12 9.52 -18.48 -0.47
C ALA A 12 10.93 -18.10 -0.02
N ILE A 13 11.44 -18.80 0.99
CA ILE A 13 12.87 -18.99 1.12
C ILE A 13 13.24 -19.78 -0.13
N ALA A 14 13.30 -19.07 -1.26
CA ALA A 14 14.08 -19.50 -2.37
C ALA A 14 15.49 -19.50 -1.78
N SER A 15 15.99 -20.70 -1.53
CA SER A 15 17.40 -20.95 -1.75
C SER A 15 17.80 -20.11 -2.97
N LEU A 16 18.82 -19.27 -2.81
CA LEU A 16 19.40 -18.44 -3.85
C LEU A 16 19.93 -19.35 -4.97
N LEU A 17 19.02 -19.90 -5.76
CA LEU A 17 19.28 -20.62 -6.98
C LEU A 17 18.81 -19.69 -8.09
N PRO A 18 19.73 -19.20 -8.93
CA PRO A 18 19.39 -18.24 -9.96
C PRO A 18 18.47 -18.91 -10.98
N SER A 19 17.24 -18.40 -11.12
CA SER A 19 16.54 -18.56 -12.39
C SER A 19 17.12 -17.54 -13.37
N GLU A 20 17.80 -18.05 -14.41
CA GLU A 20 18.27 -17.24 -15.54
C GLU A 20 17.05 -16.69 -16.30
N SER A 21 16.99 -15.39 -16.60
CA SER A 21 17.41 -14.90 -17.93
C SER A 21 17.41 -13.36 -17.98
N GLY A 22 18.25 -12.75 -17.15
CA GLY A 22 18.58 -11.33 -17.26
C GLY A 22 19.87 -11.04 -16.52
N ALA A 23 20.86 -10.45 -17.19
CA ALA A 23 22.07 -10.01 -16.50
C ALA A 23 21.67 -9.08 -15.34
N LYS A 24 22.06 -9.44 -14.11
CA LYS A 24 21.83 -8.59 -12.94
C LYS A 24 22.37 -7.19 -13.23
N PRO A 25 21.64 -6.10 -12.88
CA PRO A 25 22.12 -4.77 -13.16
C PRO A 25 23.52 -4.53 -12.59
N TRP A 26 24.41 -3.98 -13.41
CA TRP A 26 25.83 -3.80 -13.05
C TRP A 26 26.05 -2.94 -11.79
N TYR A 27 25.07 -2.11 -11.41
CA TYR A 27 25.11 -1.26 -10.24
C TYR A 27 24.68 -1.94 -8.94
N LEU A 28 24.23 -3.20 -8.94
CA LEU A 28 23.81 -3.88 -7.70
C LEU A 28 24.93 -3.98 -6.67
N LYS A 29 26.18 -4.21 -7.11
CA LYS A 29 27.35 -4.19 -6.23
C LYS A 29 27.54 -2.83 -5.52
N ARG A 30 27.16 -1.74 -6.19
CA ARG A 30 27.23 -0.38 -5.62
C ARG A 30 26.07 -0.08 -4.67
N GLU A 31 24.86 -0.57 -4.98
CA GLU A 31 23.74 -0.50 -4.03
C GLU A 31 24.11 -1.26 -2.75
N GLU A 32 24.62 -2.49 -2.85
CA GLU A 32 25.04 -3.27 -1.68
C GLU A 32 26.18 -2.59 -0.90
N ALA A 33 27.21 -2.07 -1.56
CA ALA A 33 28.29 -1.36 -0.88
C ALA A 33 27.80 -0.13 -0.10
N GLU A 34 26.85 0.63 -0.65
CA GLU A 34 26.25 1.78 0.02
C GLU A 34 25.35 1.35 1.19
N LEU A 35 24.59 0.24 1.06
CA LEU A 35 23.85 -0.33 2.18
C LEU A 35 24.78 -0.73 3.33
N GLN A 36 25.92 -1.37 3.03
CA GLN A 36 26.91 -1.73 4.05
C GLN A 36 27.55 -0.50 4.72
N ARG A 37 27.75 0.58 3.96
CA ARG A 37 28.22 1.86 4.52
C ARG A 37 27.19 2.45 5.48
N LEU A 38 25.94 2.59 5.04
CA LEU A 38 24.82 3.09 5.86
C LEU A 38 24.57 2.22 7.09
N TYR A 39 24.77 0.91 6.98
CA TYR A 39 24.64 -0.02 8.08
C TYR A 39 25.69 0.22 9.18
N LYS A 40 26.95 0.46 8.82
CA LYS A 40 27.99 0.84 9.80
C LYS A 40 27.64 2.15 10.51
N ASP A 41 27.18 3.15 9.76
CA ASP A 41 26.75 4.44 10.34
C ASP A 41 25.56 4.23 11.31
N THR A 42 24.62 3.36 10.94
CA THR A 42 23.45 3.01 11.75
C THR A 42 23.84 2.34 13.06
N LEU A 43 24.79 1.40 13.04
CA LEU A 43 25.29 0.76 14.26
C LEU A 43 26.00 1.76 15.18
N ALA A 44 26.77 2.70 14.61
CA ALA A 44 27.40 3.77 15.39
C ALA A 44 26.37 4.74 16.02
N GLU A 45 25.18 4.84 15.42
CA GLU A 45 24.03 5.61 15.93
C GLU A 45 23.15 4.81 16.91
N GLY A 46 23.54 3.59 17.27
CA GLY A 46 22.82 2.75 18.24
C GLY A 46 21.78 1.80 17.63
N GLY A 47 21.70 1.71 16.30
CA GLY A 47 20.96 0.65 15.61
C GLY A 47 19.44 0.79 15.58
N MET A 48 18.85 1.85 16.13
CA MET A 48 17.40 2.01 16.17
C MET A 48 16.84 2.74 14.95
N ILE A 49 15.65 2.34 14.50
CA ILE A 49 14.87 3.02 13.48
C ILE A 49 13.41 3.00 13.90
N THR A 50 12.77 4.17 13.99
CA THR A 50 11.34 4.29 14.27
C THR A 50 10.58 4.71 13.02
N VAL A 51 9.58 3.92 12.63
CA VAL A 51 8.78 4.13 11.42
C VAL A 51 7.30 4.20 11.77
N TYR A 52 6.64 5.25 11.30
CA TYR A 52 5.17 5.33 11.28
C TYR A 52 4.65 4.95 9.89
N ALA A 53 3.96 3.82 9.82
CA ALA A 53 3.53 3.18 8.60
C ALA A 53 2.01 3.24 8.44
N GLY A 54 1.55 3.71 7.28
CA GLY A 54 0.14 3.64 6.91
C GLY A 54 -0.32 2.22 6.64
N GLY A 55 -1.33 1.75 7.36
CA GLY A 55 -1.96 0.44 7.16
C GLY A 55 -3.13 0.22 8.09
N ASP A 56 -3.85 -0.89 7.89
CA ASP A 56 -5.08 -1.25 8.60
C ASP A 56 -5.01 -2.63 9.28
N LEU A 57 -3.84 -3.26 9.30
CA LEU A 57 -3.55 -4.50 10.00
C LEU A 57 -2.44 -4.27 11.03
N PRO A 58 -2.63 -4.66 12.31
CA PRO A 58 -1.65 -4.39 13.38
C PRO A 58 -0.22 -4.87 13.10
N ASN A 59 -0.08 -5.98 12.35
CA ASN A 59 1.21 -6.61 12.06
C ASN A 59 1.61 -6.52 10.58
N ALA A 60 1.10 -5.55 9.82
CA ALA A 60 1.36 -5.43 8.37
C ALA A 60 2.86 -5.34 8.02
N GLY A 61 3.70 -4.85 8.93
CA GLY A 61 5.14 -4.69 8.75
C GLY A 61 6.01 -5.88 9.15
N ALA A 62 5.45 -6.96 9.70
CA ALA A 62 6.25 -8.02 10.35
C ALA A 62 7.28 -8.69 9.42
N ASP A 63 6.92 -8.99 8.17
CA ASP A 63 7.84 -9.59 7.20
C ASP A 63 8.94 -8.61 6.78
N VAL A 64 8.64 -7.31 6.72
CA VAL A 64 9.62 -6.25 6.45
C VAL A 64 10.60 -6.12 7.61
N VAL A 65 10.12 -6.12 8.85
CA VAL A 65 10.95 -6.10 10.06
C VAL A 65 11.90 -7.29 10.08
N LYS A 66 11.36 -8.51 9.93
CA LYS A 66 12.15 -9.74 9.92
C LYS A 66 13.23 -9.72 8.82
N ALA A 67 12.87 -9.33 7.60
CA ALA A 67 13.80 -9.29 6.48
C ALA A 67 14.90 -8.23 6.68
N PHE A 68 14.55 -7.07 7.23
CA PHE A 68 15.49 -5.99 7.52
C PHE A 68 16.49 -6.40 8.61
N GLU A 69 16.00 -6.86 9.76
CA GLU A 69 16.84 -7.23 10.89
C GLU A 69 17.70 -8.47 10.60
N SER A 70 17.21 -9.40 9.76
CA SER A 70 18.03 -10.50 9.26
C SER A 70 19.16 -10.04 8.34
N LYS A 71 18.93 -8.99 7.54
CA LYS A 71 19.93 -8.43 6.63
C LYS A 71 20.93 -7.52 7.36
N PHE A 72 20.52 -6.84 8.41
CA PHE A 72 21.32 -5.89 9.20
C PHE A 72 21.28 -6.25 10.70
N PRO A 73 22.02 -7.28 11.13
CA PRO A 73 22.05 -7.69 12.53
C PRO A 73 22.41 -6.55 13.50
N GLY A 74 21.87 -6.55 14.71
CA GLY A 74 22.14 -5.48 15.69
C GLY A 74 21.41 -4.16 15.40
N THR A 75 20.52 -4.13 14.41
CA THR A 75 19.52 -3.07 14.25
C THR A 75 18.18 -3.48 14.87
N THR A 76 17.35 -2.49 15.20
CA THR A 76 15.96 -2.68 15.63
C THR A 76 15.07 -1.79 14.78
N LEU A 77 14.20 -2.41 13.99
CA LEU A 77 13.25 -1.71 13.14
C LEU A 77 11.87 -1.67 13.81
N ASN A 78 11.57 -0.56 14.48
CA ASN A 78 10.30 -0.35 15.16
C ASN A 78 9.27 0.27 14.21
N ILE A 79 8.46 -0.57 13.55
CA ILE A 79 7.34 -0.12 12.72
C ILE A 79 6.06 -0.09 13.56
N THR A 80 5.47 1.10 13.72
CA THR A 80 4.10 1.27 14.20
C THR A 80 3.16 1.41 13.01
N THR A 81 2.12 0.58 12.95
CA THR A 81 1.09 0.65 11.90
C THR A 81 -0.19 1.27 12.44
N ASP A 82 -0.67 2.31 11.77
CA ASP A 82 -1.99 2.90 11.96
C ASP A 82 -2.53 3.43 10.62
N LEU A 83 -3.82 3.77 10.57
CA LEU A 83 -4.42 4.40 9.41
C LEU A 83 -3.69 5.71 9.11
N SER A 84 -3.36 5.95 7.84
CA SER A 84 -2.58 7.15 7.46
C SER A 84 -3.22 8.47 7.91
N LYS A 85 -4.56 8.52 7.97
CA LYS A 85 -5.33 9.68 8.45
C LYS A 85 -5.22 9.96 9.96
N TYR A 86 -4.69 9.02 10.73
CA TYR A 86 -4.39 9.20 12.16
C TYR A 86 -2.91 9.45 12.36
N HIS A 87 -2.04 8.72 11.65
CA HIS A 87 -0.60 8.99 11.65
C HIS A 87 -0.28 10.42 11.22
N ASN A 88 -0.92 10.95 10.17
CA ASN A 88 -0.61 12.30 9.71
C ASN A 88 -0.98 13.38 10.75
N VAL A 89 -2.12 13.25 11.43
CA VAL A 89 -2.54 14.14 12.52
C VAL A 89 -1.60 14.04 13.72
N LEU A 90 -1.19 12.81 14.08
CA LEU A 90 -0.23 12.60 15.16
C LEU A 90 1.12 13.24 14.85
N ILE A 91 1.63 13.03 13.64
CA ILE A 91 2.87 13.66 13.16
C ILE A 91 2.73 15.18 13.18
N ASP A 92 1.63 15.75 12.68
CA ASP A 92 1.40 17.20 12.70
C ASP A 92 1.41 17.75 14.14
N SER A 93 0.77 17.05 15.08
CA SER A 93 0.77 17.40 16.49
C SER A 93 2.17 17.35 17.11
N GLN A 94 2.96 16.32 16.80
CA GLN A 94 4.34 16.18 17.25
C GLN A 94 5.26 17.26 16.66
N LEU A 95 5.11 17.57 15.36
CA LEU A 95 5.86 18.64 14.69
C LEU A 95 5.52 20.01 15.30
N ALA A 96 4.25 20.29 15.59
CA ALA A 96 3.80 21.54 16.19
C ALA A 96 4.33 21.75 17.62
N LYS A 97 4.48 20.67 18.40
CA LYS A 97 5.10 20.72 19.74
C LYS A 97 6.58 21.11 19.68
N GLY A 98 7.28 20.86 18.57
CA GLY A 98 8.69 21.18 18.41
C GLY A 98 9.60 20.33 19.30
N GLY A 99 10.86 20.77 19.46
CA GLY A 99 11.87 20.01 20.24
C GLY A 99 12.06 18.58 19.73
N ASP A 100 12.07 17.63 20.68
CA ASP A 100 12.26 16.18 20.50
C ASP A 100 10.95 15.38 20.54
N ALA A 101 9.80 16.07 20.42
CA ALA A 101 8.47 15.46 20.48
C ALA A 101 8.15 14.60 19.25
N LEU A 102 8.89 14.77 18.15
CA LEU A 102 8.76 13.92 16.98
C LEU A 102 9.35 12.53 17.27
N GLU A 103 8.49 11.52 17.20
CA GLU A 103 8.84 10.12 17.44
C GLU A 103 9.40 9.40 16.22
N PRO A 104 8.74 9.42 15.03
CA PRO A 104 9.23 8.68 13.89
C PRO A 104 10.45 9.34 13.25
N ASP A 105 11.42 8.52 12.86
CA ASP A 105 12.50 8.91 11.96
C ASP A 105 12.00 8.97 10.52
N VAL A 106 11.14 8.01 10.16
CA VAL A 106 10.59 7.80 8.82
C VAL A 106 9.08 7.66 8.91
N THR A 107 8.38 8.16 7.88
CA THR A 107 6.99 7.78 7.66
C THR A 107 6.74 7.36 6.22
N HIS A 108 5.78 6.46 6.00
CA HIS A 108 5.25 6.18 4.68
C HIS A 108 3.73 5.97 4.69
N LEU A 109 3.00 6.84 4.01
CA LEU A 109 1.54 6.99 4.13
C LEU A 109 0.86 7.06 2.75
N GLN A 110 -0.43 6.75 2.73
CA GLN A 110 -1.29 6.95 1.56
C GLN A 110 -1.88 8.37 1.49
N THR A 111 -1.72 9.19 2.52
CA THR A 111 -2.17 10.60 2.56
C THR A 111 -1.20 11.50 1.80
N LEU A 112 -1.19 11.35 0.47
CA LEU A 112 -0.14 11.89 -0.42
C LEU A 112 0.05 13.42 -0.37
N HIS A 113 -0.96 14.15 0.11
CA HIS A 113 -0.92 15.61 0.26
C HIS A 113 -0.04 16.10 1.41
N ASP A 114 0.24 15.24 2.40
CA ASP A 114 1.03 15.61 3.57
C ASP A 114 2.50 15.88 3.23
N PHE A 115 3.06 15.11 2.30
CA PHE A 115 4.48 15.21 1.93
C PHE A 115 4.91 16.55 1.33
N PRO A 116 4.24 17.11 0.30
CA PRO A 116 4.57 18.45 -0.18
C PRO A 116 4.31 19.54 0.89
N ARG A 117 3.33 19.35 1.77
CA ARG A 117 3.07 20.26 2.90
C ARG A 117 4.19 20.22 3.95
N TRP A 118 4.61 19.04 4.41
CA TRP A 118 5.74 18.86 5.31
C TRP A 118 7.06 19.35 4.70
N LYS A 119 7.25 19.17 3.38
CA LYS A 119 8.37 19.79 2.65
C LYS A 119 8.33 21.31 2.77
N ALA A 120 7.19 21.94 2.48
CA ALA A 120 7.03 23.40 2.55
C ALA A 120 7.24 23.95 3.98
N GLN A 121 6.92 23.16 5.00
CA GLN A 121 7.18 23.47 6.41
C GLN A 121 8.66 23.27 6.82
N GLY A 122 9.51 22.75 5.93
CA GLY A 122 10.91 22.44 6.24
C GLY A 122 11.09 21.24 7.19
N ALA A 123 10.06 20.40 7.35
CA ALA A 123 10.06 19.28 8.28
C ALA A 123 10.77 18.03 7.75
N LEU A 124 11.01 17.94 6.44
CA LEU A 124 11.59 16.75 5.79
C LEU A 124 13.10 16.90 5.55
N LEU A 125 13.83 15.81 5.74
CA LEU A 125 15.24 15.70 5.39
C LEU A 125 15.39 15.52 3.88
N LYS A 126 16.28 16.29 3.26
CA LYS A 126 16.66 16.11 1.85
C LYS A 126 17.60 14.90 1.74
N TYR A 127 17.11 13.79 1.19
CA TYR A 127 17.87 12.57 0.99
C TYR A 127 17.37 11.79 -0.23
N LYS A 128 18.29 11.41 -1.12
CA LYS A 128 17.98 10.56 -2.28
C LYS A 128 18.40 9.13 -1.96
N PRO A 129 17.47 8.22 -1.59
CA PRO A 129 17.82 6.85 -1.25
C PRO A 129 18.40 6.08 -2.43
N ILE A 130 19.01 4.93 -2.14
CA ILE A 130 19.37 3.94 -3.16
C ILE A 130 18.14 3.65 -4.02
N GLY A 131 18.33 3.61 -5.34
CA GLY A 131 17.22 3.42 -6.29
C GLY A 131 16.48 4.69 -6.69
N PHE A 132 16.69 5.83 -6.00
CA PHE A 132 15.99 7.08 -6.31
C PHE A 132 16.12 7.49 -7.78
N LYS A 133 17.28 7.28 -8.42
CA LYS A 133 17.48 7.57 -9.85
C LYS A 133 16.61 6.70 -10.76
N HIS A 134 16.27 5.50 -10.33
CA HIS A 134 15.44 4.53 -11.04
C HIS A 134 13.95 4.63 -10.70
N THR A 135 13.57 5.27 -9.59
CA THR A 135 12.17 5.58 -9.29
C THR A 135 11.54 6.42 -10.42
N TYR A 136 10.36 6.02 -10.89
CA TYR A 136 9.61 6.72 -11.93
C TYR A 136 9.43 8.19 -11.54
N ALA A 137 9.82 9.10 -12.43
CA ALA A 137 10.03 10.51 -12.06
C ALA A 137 8.81 11.22 -11.44
N PRO A 138 7.56 10.97 -11.89
CA PRO A 138 6.36 11.51 -11.23
C PRO A 138 6.10 11.02 -9.79
N TYR A 139 6.76 9.95 -9.35
CA TYR A 139 6.57 9.33 -8.03
C TYR A 139 7.60 9.78 -7.00
N LYS A 140 8.36 10.83 -7.29
CA LYS A 140 9.36 11.37 -6.36
C LYS A 140 9.42 12.89 -6.45
N ASP A 141 9.72 13.51 -5.34
CA ASP A 141 10.13 14.91 -5.31
C ASP A 141 11.50 15.05 -5.98
N LYS A 142 11.68 16.01 -6.88
CA LYS A 142 12.93 16.17 -7.66
C LYS A 142 14.16 16.43 -6.79
N GLU A 143 13.96 17.06 -5.64
CA GLU A 143 15.03 17.43 -4.72
C GLU A 143 15.41 16.31 -3.76
N GLY A 144 14.50 15.34 -3.56
CA GLY A 144 14.71 14.19 -2.67
C GLY A 144 14.15 14.41 -1.28
N TYR A 145 13.07 15.15 -1.10
CA TYR A 145 12.40 15.25 0.20
C TYR A 145 11.44 14.10 0.48
N TYR A 146 10.85 13.52 -0.57
CA TYR A 146 9.96 12.37 -0.48
C TYR A 146 9.97 11.57 -1.79
N TRP A 147 9.62 10.31 -1.70
CA TRP A 147 9.63 9.36 -2.82
C TRP A 147 8.63 8.24 -2.58
N ALA A 148 8.25 7.56 -3.65
CA ALA A 148 7.47 6.34 -3.53
C ALA A 148 8.30 5.20 -2.94
N THR A 149 7.78 4.56 -1.90
CA THR A 149 8.35 3.35 -1.30
C THR A 149 7.92 2.11 -2.06
N ASN A 150 6.63 2.01 -2.41
CA ASN A 150 6.01 0.95 -3.19
C ASN A 150 4.83 1.51 -3.99
N VAL A 151 4.30 0.76 -4.95
CA VAL A 151 2.97 1.02 -5.52
C VAL A 151 1.98 0.09 -4.86
N PHE A 152 0.86 0.62 -4.37
CA PHE A 152 -0.26 -0.16 -3.85
C PHE A 152 -1.44 -0.09 -4.81
N TYR A 153 -2.40 -1.01 -4.65
CA TYR A 153 -3.60 -1.07 -5.47
C TYR A 153 -4.75 -1.73 -4.73
N PHE A 154 -5.98 -1.41 -5.18
CA PHE A 154 -7.18 -2.18 -4.87
C PHE A 154 -7.81 -2.68 -6.15
N THR A 155 -8.09 -3.98 -6.19
CA THR A 155 -8.61 -4.69 -7.35
C THR A 155 -9.48 -5.88 -6.92
N ASN A 156 -9.93 -6.68 -7.87
CA ASN A 156 -10.72 -7.87 -7.57
C ASN A 156 -9.91 -8.90 -6.78
N LEU A 157 -10.43 -9.31 -5.63
CA LEU A 157 -10.10 -10.55 -4.94
C LEU A 157 -11.35 -11.43 -4.96
N ILE A 158 -11.24 -12.63 -5.54
CA ILE A 158 -12.39 -13.48 -5.85
C ILE A 158 -12.15 -14.86 -5.27
N SER A 159 -13.14 -15.39 -4.55
CA SER A 159 -13.14 -16.76 -4.03
C SER A 159 -12.96 -17.77 -5.17
N ASN A 160 -12.11 -18.76 -4.98
CA ASN A 160 -11.88 -19.85 -5.95
C ASN A 160 -13.09 -20.78 -6.12
N THR A 161 -14.15 -20.59 -5.32
CA THR A 161 -15.45 -21.24 -5.53
C THR A 161 -16.21 -20.67 -6.73
N ILE A 162 -15.88 -19.44 -7.17
CA ILE A 162 -16.40 -18.84 -8.41
C ILE A 162 -15.34 -18.99 -9.51
N THR A 163 -15.67 -19.73 -10.57
CA THR A 163 -14.71 -20.08 -11.63
C THR A 163 -15.12 -19.56 -13.01
N GLY A 164 -14.12 -19.37 -13.86
CA GLY A 164 -14.28 -19.02 -15.27
C GLY A 164 -15.13 -17.76 -15.48
N LYS A 165 -16.06 -17.81 -16.45
CA LYS A 165 -16.91 -16.68 -16.84
C LYS A 165 -17.87 -16.18 -15.75
N LYS A 166 -17.96 -16.86 -14.59
CA LYS A 166 -18.80 -16.44 -13.46
C LYS A 166 -18.09 -15.45 -12.53
N GLN A 167 -16.76 -15.32 -12.64
CA GLN A 167 -15.96 -14.43 -11.80
C GLN A 167 -16.33 -12.97 -12.05
N PRO A 168 -16.65 -12.17 -11.01
CA PRO A 168 -16.94 -10.76 -11.17
C PRO A 168 -15.66 -9.96 -11.34
N ILE A 169 -15.33 -9.58 -12.58
CA ILE A 169 -14.08 -8.89 -12.90
C ILE A 169 -14.35 -7.42 -13.23
N GLU A 170 -15.34 -7.17 -14.09
CA GLU A 170 -15.72 -5.83 -14.50
C GLU A 170 -16.87 -5.28 -13.63
N ALA A 171 -17.02 -3.96 -13.55
CA ALA A 171 -18.03 -3.29 -12.72
C ALA A 171 -19.46 -3.82 -12.95
N ARG A 172 -19.81 -4.15 -14.20
CA ARG A 172 -21.12 -4.73 -14.54
C ARG A 172 -21.32 -6.13 -13.94
N ASP A 173 -20.27 -6.92 -13.80
CA ASP A 173 -20.37 -8.30 -13.33
C ASP A 173 -20.81 -8.36 -11.87
N TYR A 174 -20.45 -7.35 -11.07
CA TYR A 174 -20.91 -7.19 -9.69
C TYR A 174 -22.42 -6.94 -9.56
N LEU A 175 -23.12 -6.66 -10.67
CA LEU A 175 -24.59 -6.56 -10.69
C LEU A 175 -25.29 -7.91 -10.95
N ASN A 176 -24.54 -9.01 -11.03
CA ASN A 176 -25.12 -10.34 -11.19
C ASN A 176 -25.98 -10.70 -9.96
N PRO A 177 -27.28 -11.03 -10.12
CA PRO A 177 -28.16 -11.37 -8.98
C PRO A 177 -27.63 -12.50 -8.09
N LYS A 178 -26.78 -13.39 -8.61
CA LYS A 178 -26.13 -14.46 -7.83
C LYS A 178 -25.12 -13.96 -6.79
N LEU A 179 -24.73 -12.70 -6.86
CA LEU A 179 -23.82 -12.03 -5.93
C LEU A 179 -24.55 -11.16 -4.89
N LYS A 180 -25.88 -11.19 -4.87
CA LYS A 180 -26.69 -10.43 -3.93
C LYS A 180 -26.61 -10.99 -2.50
N GLY A 181 -26.84 -10.15 -1.50
CA GLY A 181 -27.05 -10.58 -0.10
C GLY A 181 -25.75 -10.96 0.61
N GLY A 182 -24.79 -10.03 0.65
CA GLY A 182 -23.52 -10.21 1.37
C GLY A 182 -22.46 -11.06 0.65
N LYS A 183 -22.73 -11.57 -0.56
CA LYS A 183 -21.72 -12.27 -1.37
C LYS A 183 -20.67 -11.33 -1.96
N ILE A 184 -20.96 -10.05 -2.01
CA ILE A 184 -19.97 -8.99 -2.27
C ILE A 184 -19.63 -8.33 -0.94
N ILE A 185 -18.36 -8.05 -0.71
CA ILE A 185 -17.87 -7.26 0.42
C ILE A 185 -17.02 -6.09 -0.08
N TYR A 186 -17.15 -4.93 0.54
CA TYR A 186 -16.33 -3.76 0.23
C TYR A 186 -16.02 -2.93 1.48
N THR A 187 -15.00 -2.11 1.39
CA THR A 187 -14.59 -1.21 2.48
C THR A 187 -15.36 0.12 2.40
N TYR A 188 -15.69 0.71 3.55
CA TYR A 188 -16.33 2.03 3.61
C TYR A 188 -15.55 3.09 2.81
N PRO A 189 -16.12 3.64 1.71
CA PRO A 189 -15.40 4.59 0.88
C PRO A 189 -15.17 5.92 1.58
N HIS A 190 -15.93 6.27 2.60
CA HIS A 190 -15.74 7.49 3.38
C HIS A 190 -15.05 7.22 4.73
N ASP A 191 -14.39 6.07 4.86
CA ASP A 191 -13.44 5.76 5.95
C ASP A 191 -11.99 5.65 5.42
N ASP A 192 -11.78 5.46 4.10
CA ASP A 192 -10.48 5.38 3.43
C ASP A 192 -10.51 6.14 2.09
N ASP A 193 -9.62 7.12 1.91
CA ASP A 193 -9.63 8.02 0.73
C ASP A 193 -9.19 7.32 -0.58
N ALA A 194 -8.39 6.25 -0.53
CA ALA A 194 -8.05 5.47 -1.72
C ALA A 194 -9.26 4.66 -2.19
N VAL A 195 -10.03 4.09 -1.26
CA VAL A 195 -11.33 3.46 -1.57
C VAL A 195 -12.33 4.51 -2.07
N LEU A 196 -12.36 5.71 -1.46
CA LEU A 196 -13.20 6.81 -1.92
C LEU A 196 -12.96 7.12 -3.39
N TYR A 197 -11.70 7.36 -3.75
CA TYR A 197 -11.30 7.70 -5.10
C TYR A 197 -11.66 6.59 -6.07
N GLN A 198 -11.47 5.33 -5.69
CA GLN A 198 -11.90 4.19 -6.50
C GLN A 198 -13.40 4.27 -6.85
N PHE A 199 -14.26 4.48 -5.86
CA PHE A 199 -15.69 4.59 -6.10
C PHE A 199 -16.06 5.81 -6.94
N MET A 200 -15.40 6.95 -6.72
CA MET A 200 -15.65 8.15 -7.52
C MET A 200 -15.31 7.91 -9.00
N GLN A 201 -14.22 7.20 -9.29
CA GLN A 201 -13.84 6.82 -10.65
C GLN A 201 -14.78 5.78 -11.25
N LEU A 202 -15.24 4.80 -10.46
CA LEU A 202 -16.24 3.82 -10.90
C LEU A 202 -17.59 4.47 -11.22
N ILE A 203 -18.04 5.42 -10.41
CA ILE A 203 -19.26 6.21 -10.65
C ILE A 203 -19.09 7.09 -11.89
N LYS A 204 -17.93 7.74 -12.05
CA LYS A 204 -17.63 8.52 -13.25
C LYS A 204 -17.68 7.66 -14.51
N GLN A 205 -17.15 6.44 -14.46
CA GLN A 205 -17.08 5.52 -15.58
C GLN A 205 -18.43 4.86 -15.93
N ASN A 206 -19.24 4.50 -14.92
CA ASN A 206 -20.44 3.67 -15.09
C ASN A 206 -21.76 4.38 -14.77
N GLY A 207 -21.69 5.62 -14.26
CA GLY A 207 -22.81 6.44 -13.86
C GLY A 207 -23.39 6.10 -12.47
N LEU A 208 -24.12 7.07 -11.90
CA LEU A 208 -24.79 6.90 -10.61
C LEU A 208 -25.81 5.75 -10.60
N LYS A 209 -26.39 5.41 -11.76
CA LYS A 209 -27.31 4.27 -11.92
C LYS A 209 -26.61 2.95 -11.57
N TRP A 210 -25.36 2.77 -11.99
CA TRP A 210 -24.57 1.59 -11.63
C TRP A 210 -24.35 1.52 -10.13
N PHE A 211 -23.96 2.62 -9.48
CA PHE A 211 -23.70 2.63 -8.04
C PHE A 211 -24.95 2.31 -7.21
N LYS A 212 -26.11 2.88 -7.58
CA LYS A 212 -27.39 2.52 -6.94
C LYS A 212 -27.74 1.03 -7.14
N ALA A 213 -27.51 0.49 -8.33
CA ALA A 213 -27.71 -0.93 -8.60
C ALA A 213 -26.74 -1.81 -7.81
N PHE A 214 -25.48 -1.39 -7.67
CA PHE A 214 -24.49 -2.05 -6.82
C PHE A 214 -24.93 -2.09 -5.36
N LEU A 215 -25.40 -0.96 -4.80
CA LEU A 215 -25.95 -0.95 -3.44
C LEU A 215 -27.19 -1.83 -3.29
N ALA A 216 -28.02 -1.93 -4.33
CA ALA A 216 -29.18 -2.84 -4.35
C ALA A 216 -28.79 -4.33 -4.36
N GLN A 217 -27.53 -4.67 -4.60
CA GLN A 217 -26.98 -6.01 -4.39
C GLN A 217 -26.80 -6.34 -2.89
N GLN A 218 -27.01 -5.37 -2.01
CA GLN A 218 -26.82 -5.53 -0.56
C GLN A 218 -25.44 -6.11 -0.22
N PRO A 219 -24.34 -5.50 -0.70
CA PRO A 219 -23.00 -5.91 -0.34
C PRO A 219 -22.76 -5.71 1.17
N LEU A 220 -21.94 -6.59 1.76
CA LEU A 220 -21.42 -6.37 3.11
C LEU A 220 -20.42 -5.20 3.07
N VAL A 221 -20.53 -4.28 4.03
CA VAL A 221 -19.63 -3.14 4.15
C VAL A 221 -18.84 -3.23 5.45
N VAL A 222 -17.54 -3.03 5.39
CA VAL A 222 -16.62 -3.14 6.53
C VAL A 222 -15.65 -1.96 6.60
N ARG A 223 -15.05 -1.74 7.75
CA ARG A 223 -13.87 -0.88 7.89
C ARG A 223 -12.62 -1.71 7.60
N GLY A 224 -11.54 -1.06 7.16
CA GLY A 224 -10.32 -1.75 6.75
C GLY A 224 -10.43 -2.39 5.35
N THR A 225 -9.42 -2.14 4.54
CA THR A 225 -9.17 -2.70 3.21
C THR A 225 -8.56 -4.11 3.27
N GLY A 226 -7.92 -4.50 4.37
CA GLY A 226 -7.49 -5.88 4.63
C GLY A 226 -8.63 -6.82 5.04
N THR A 227 -9.70 -6.29 5.64
CA THR A 227 -10.83 -7.07 6.17
C THR A 227 -11.58 -7.89 5.10
N PRO A 228 -11.85 -7.38 3.88
CA PRO A 228 -12.42 -8.18 2.78
C PRO A 228 -11.76 -9.54 2.55
N ALA A 229 -10.42 -9.62 2.60
CA ALA A 229 -9.70 -10.87 2.35
C ALA A 229 -10.05 -11.96 3.37
N PHE A 230 -10.27 -11.59 4.64
CA PHE A 230 -10.69 -12.51 5.70
C PHE A 230 -12.05 -13.16 5.38
N TYR A 231 -13.04 -12.34 5.04
CA TYR A 231 -14.41 -12.78 4.74
C TYR A 231 -14.49 -13.62 3.45
N ILE A 232 -13.59 -13.36 2.50
CA ILE A 232 -13.51 -14.17 1.28
C ILE A 232 -12.85 -15.52 1.57
N ASN A 233 -11.78 -15.55 2.37
CA ASN A 233 -11.05 -16.77 2.70
C ASN A 233 -11.81 -17.67 3.68
N ASN A 234 -12.74 -17.13 4.48
CA ASN A 234 -13.64 -17.92 5.33
C ASN A 234 -14.95 -18.30 4.62
N GLY A 235 -15.21 -17.79 3.41
CA GLY A 235 -16.37 -18.13 2.58
C GLY A 235 -17.66 -17.36 2.90
N THR A 236 -17.63 -16.39 3.81
CA THR A 236 -18.79 -15.54 4.14
C THR A 236 -19.18 -14.67 2.95
N SER A 237 -18.18 -14.05 2.31
CA SER A 237 -18.33 -13.32 1.06
C SER A 237 -17.52 -13.99 -0.05
N LEU A 238 -17.81 -13.67 -1.30
CA LEU A 238 -17.19 -14.34 -2.45
C LEU A 238 -16.32 -13.43 -3.29
N ALA A 239 -16.52 -12.11 -3.25
CA ALA A 239 -15.71 -11.18 -4.03
C ALA A 239 -15.67 -9.78 -3.40
N SER A 240 -14.58 -9.07 -3.67
CA SER A 240 -14.40 -7.65 -3.39
C SER A 240 -13.57 -7.03 -4.49
N PHE A 241 -13.77 -5.74 -4.78
CA PHE A 241 -12.91 -4.95 -5.68
C PHE A 241 -12.15 -3.83 -4.96
N THR A 242 -12.31 -3.71 -3.64
CA THR A 242 -11.74 -2.62 -2.81
C THR A 242 -10.68 -3.13 -1.83
N THR A 243 -9.98 -4.20 -2.23
CA THR A 243 -8.94 -4.84 -1.45
C THR A 243 -7.75 -5.13 -2.34
N SER A 244 -6.60 -5.39 -1.74
CA SER A 244 -5.44 -5.97 -2.41
C SER A 244 -5.39 -7.49 -2.19
N GLY A 245 -4.45 -8.14 -2.87
CA GLY A 245 -4.13 -9.56 -2.75
C GLY A 245 -2.97 -9.88 -3.69
N SER A 246 -2.19 -10.94 -3.47
CA SER A 246 -1.00 -11.22 -4.29
C SER A 246 -1.34 -11.34 -5.79
N LEU A 247 -0.53 -10.69 -6.65
CA LEU A 247 -0.60 -10.81 -8.12
C LEU A 247 0.08 -12.09 -8.64
N THR A 248 0.80 -12.79 -7.77
CA THR A 248 1.42 -14.07 -8.08
C THR A 248 0.53 -15.20 -7.60
N PRO A 249 0.27 -16.24 -8.41
CA PRO A 249 -0.51 -17.39 -7.96
C PRO A 249 0.13 -18.06 -6.74
N ILE A 250 -0.62 -18.16 -5.64
CA ILE A 250 -0.22 -18.86 -4.43
C ILE A 250 -0.88 -20.24 -4.42
N LYS A 251 -0.07 -21.31 -4.36
CA LYS A 251 -0.58 -22.69 -4.29
C LYS A 251 -1.44 -22.86 -3.02
N GLY A 252 -2.66 -23.38 -3.19
CA GLY A 252 -3.58 -23.61 -2.08
C GLY A 252 -4.33 -22.35 -1.59
N ALA A 253 -4.16 -21.21 -2.25
CA ALA A 253 -4.96 -20.02 -1.94
C ALA A 253 -6.46 -20.30 -2.15
N LYS A 254 -7.29 -19.72 -1.28
CA LYS A 254 -8.76 -19.82 -1.34
C LYS A 254 -9.40 -18.77 -2.25
N SER A 255 -8.61 -17.80 -2.69
CA SER A 255 -9.03 -16.70 -3.55
C SER A 255 -7.93 -16.37 -4.56
N THR A 256 -8.31 -15.67 -5.61
CA THR A 256 -7.44 -15.22 -6.69
C THR A 256 -7.61 -13.72 -6.89
N THR A 257 -6.48 -13.02 -7.02
CA THR A 257 -6.46 -11.60 -7.39
C THR A 257 -6.54 -11.46 -8.91
N ILE A 258 -7.46 -10.64 -9.41
CA ILE A 258 -7.63 -10.41 -10.85
C ILE A 258 -7.72 -8.92 -11.14
N VAL A 259 -6.83 -8.42 -11.99
CA VAL A 259 -6.86 -7.03 -12.49
C VAL A 259 -7.90 -6.92 -13.60
N PRO A 260 -8.88 -5.99 -13.52
CA PRO A 260 -9.87 -5.80 -14.58
C PRO A 260 -9.22 -5.29 -15.87
N LYS A 261 -9.87 -5.54 -17.02
CA LYS A 261 -9.36 -5.07 -18.32
C LYS A 261 -9.86 -3.68 -18.68
N LYS A 262 -11.06 -3.31 -18.24
CA LYS A 262 -11.72 -2.04 -18.61
C LYS A 262 -12.09 -1.19 -17.40
N THR A 263 -12.61 -1.82 -16.36
CA THR A 263 -13.08 -1.17 -15.14
C THR A 263 -11.91 -0.52 -14.42
N PHE A 264 -12.13 0.69 -13.89
CA PHE A 264 -11.15 1.35 -13.07
C PHE A 264 -10.81 0.51 -11.83
N PHE A 265 -9.52 0.25 -11.60
CA PHE A 265 -9.02 -0.26 -10.33
C PHE A 265 -8.10 0.78 -9.70
N GLN A 266 -8.09 0.84 -8.38
CA GLN A 266 -7.33 1.87 -7.69
C GLN A 266 -5.86 1.47 -7.63
N SER A 267 -4.97 2.44 -7.83
CA SER A 267 -3.55 2.28 -7.49
C SER A 267 -2.91 3.62 -7.14
N TRP A 268 -1.84 3.58 -6.36
CA TRP A 268 -1.09 4.76 -5.96
C TRP A 268 0.34 4.42 -5.58
N ALA A 269 1.21 5.43 -5.64
CA ALA A 269 2.57 5.31 -5.16
C ALA A 269 2.60 5.71 -3.68
N GLN A 270 2.70 4.73 -2.77
CA GLN A 270 2.81 5.00 -1.33
C GLN A 270 4.03 5.85 -1.10
N THR A 271 3.85 7.03 -0.52
CA THR A 271 4.93 8.00 -0.40
C THR A 271 5.57 7.89 0.96
N GLY A 272 6.89 7.98 1.01
CA GLY A 272 7.66 8.03 2.24
C GLY A 272 8.64 9.19 2.27
N ALA A 273 9.06 9.55 3.47
CA ALA A 273 10.05 10.59 3.74
C ALA A 273 10.79 10.32 5.05
N ILE A 274 11.98 10.91 5.18
CA ILE A 274 12.71 11.01 6.44
C ILE A 274 12.43 12.39 7.02
N PHE A 275 12.19 12.50 8.32
CA PHE A 275 12.05 13.79 8.99
C PHE A 275 13.41 14.44 9.25
N LYS A 276 13.47 15.77 9.13
CA LYS A 276 14.69 16.56 9.37
C LYS A 276 15.20 16.42 10.81
N LYS A 277 14.29 16.19 11.76
CA LYS A 277 14.56 15.96 13.18
C LYS A 277 14.48 14.48 13.59
N ALA A 278 14.69 13.56 12.65
CA ALA A 278 14.86 12.15 12.98
C ALA A 278 15.94 12.01 14.07
N LYS A 279 15.68 11.17 15.08
CA LYS A 279 16.63 10.87 16.16
C LYS A 279 17.72 9.92 15.68
N HIS A 280 17.39 9.10 14.67
CA HIS A 280 18.29 8.13 14.06
C HIS A 280 18.41 8.37 12.54
N PRO A 281 18.99 9.50 12.08
CA PRO A 281 19.09 9.81 10.66
C PRO A 281 19.94 8.82 9.85
N ALA A 282 20.95 8.15 10.42
CA ALA A 282 21.69 7.09 9.72
C ALA A 282 20.81 5.85 9.54
N GLY A 283 20.13 5.42 10.61
CA GLY A 283 19.16 4.32 10.58
C GLY A 283 18.01 4.56 9.60
N ALA A 284 17.48 5.77 9.59
CA ALA A 284 16.45 6.21 8.65
C ALA A 284 16.91 6.06 7.19
N LYS A 285 18.12 6.54 6.88
CA LYS A 285 18.71 6.44 5.53
C LYS A 285 18.95 4.99 5.13
N LEU A 286 19.44 4.14 6.03
CA LEU A 286 19.61 2.71 5.80
C LEU A 286 18.27 2.07 5.43
N TYR A 287 17.25 2.24 6.28
CA TYR A 287 15.93 1.64 6.10
C TYR A 287 15.33 2.02 4.75
N VAL A 288 15.26 3.32 4.43
CA VAL A 288 14.61 3.74 3.18
C VAL A 288 15.41 3.34 1.95
N SER A 289 16.76 3.30 2.04
CA SER A 289 17.62 2.88 0.93
C SER A 289 17.53 1.39 0.68
N TRP A 290 17.43 0.59 1.74
CA TRP A 290 17.16 -0.84 1.63
C TRP A 290 15.77 -1.07 1.02
N LEU A 291 14.74 -0.40 1.55
CA LEU A 291 13.36 -0.55 1.09
C LEU A 291 13.20 -0.26 -0.41
N THR A 292 13.91 0.74 -0.93
CA THR A 292 13.87 1.13 -2.35
C THR A 292 15.00 0.53 -3.20
N SER A 293 15.83 -0.35 -2.63
CA SER A 293 16.87 -1.07 -3.37
C SER A 293 16.26 -2.01 -4.41
N TYR A 294 17.03 -2.32 -5.45
CA TYR A 294 16.55 -3.16 -6.54
C TYR A 294 16.15 -4.56 -6.02
N ASP A 295 17.00 -5.17 -5.18
CA ASP A 295 16.78 -6.53 -4.69
C ASP A 295 15.55 -6.62 -3.78
N VAL A 296 15.32 -5.63 -2.92
CA VAL A 296 14.09 -5.58 -2.10
C VAL A 296 12.88 -5.39 -3.00
N GLN A 297 12.92 -4.44 -3.93
CA GLN A 297 11.81 -4.16 -4.83
C GLN A 297 11.49 -5.34 -5.76
N LYS A 298 12.49 -6.09 -6.21
CA LYS A 298 12.35 -7.22 -7.13
C LYS A 298 11.89 -8.50 -6.44
N ASN A 299 12.27 -8.71 -5.19
CA ASN A 299 12.09 -9.99 -4.50
C ASN A 299 11.14 -9.87 -3.30
N LEU A 300 11.38 -8.93 -2.39
CA LEU A 300 10.58 -8.73 -1.19
C LEU A 300 9.34 -7.84 -1.41
N MET A 301 9.24 -7.08 -2.51
CA MET A 301 8.03 -6.31 -2.84
C MET A 301 7.39 -6.81 -4.14
N SER A 302 7.65 -8.07 -4.47
CA SER A 302 7.32 -8.69 -5.77
C SER A 302 5.84 -8.97 -5.99
N ASP A 303 5.04 -8.97 -4.93
CA ASP A 303 3.58 -9.17 -4.97
C ASP A 303 2.80 -7.92 -5.41
N THR A 304 3.50 -6.82 -5.72
CA THR A 304 2.92 -5.58 -6.26
C THR A 304 3.82 -4.97 -7.35
N TRP A 305 3.45 -3.80 -7.87
CA TRP A 305 4.31 -3.02 -8.75
C TRP A 305 5.40 -2.28 -7.97
N SER A 306 6.64 -2.34 -8.47
CA SER A 306 7.69 -1.46 -8.01
C SER A 306 7.50 -0.04 -8.57
N PRO A 307 7.84 1.02 -7.81
CA PRO A 307 7.91 2.37 -8.35
C PRO A 307 9.19 2.58 -9.19
N ARG A 308 10.12 1.61 -9.23
CA ARG A 308 11.34 1.69 -10.05
C ARG A 308 11.07 1.27 -11.49
N THR A 309 11.67 1.98 -12.44
CA THR A 309 11.52 1.71 -13.89
C THR A 309 12.40 0.57 -14.39
N ASP A 310 13.38 0.14 -13.60
CA ASP A 310 14.33 -0.93 -13.90
C ASP A 310 13.92 -2.29 -13.32
N VAL A 311 12.89 -2.33 -12.47
CA VAL A 311 12.30 -3.57 -11.95
C VAL A 311 11.18 -4.02 -12.90
N PRO A 312 11.21 -5.28 -13.40
CA PRO A 312 10.12 -5.82 -14.20
C PRO A 312 8.78 -5.75 -13.46
N PRO A 313 7.66 -5.43 -14.14
CA PRO A 313 6.34 -5.50 -13.54
C PRO A 313 5.96 -6.94 -13.19
N PRO A 314 4.89 -7.15 -12.40
CA PRO A 314 4.33 -8.48 -12.14
C PRO A 314 4.05 -9.23 -13.45
N ALA A 315 4.20 -10.55 -13.42
CA ALA A 315 4.11 -11.39 -14.60
C ALA A 315 2.79 -11.19 -15.35
N GLY A 316 2.87 -11.01 -16.68
CA GLY A 316 1.70 -10.78 -17.54
C GLY A 316 1.09 -9.37 -17.45
N LEU A 317 1.62 -8.50 -16.59
CA LEU A 317 1.15 -7.11 -16.46
C LEU A 317 2.16 -6.13 -17.07
N LYS A 318 1.64 -4.96 -17.47
CA LYS A 318 2.47 -3.83 -17.89
C LYS A 318 2.94 -3.06 -16.64
N PRO A 319 3.98 -2.22 -16.75
CA PRO A 319 4.26 -1.23 -15.71
C PRO A 319 3.01 -0.42 -15.39
N ILE A 320 2.78 -0.08 -14.12
CA ILE A 320 1.51 0.51 -13.67
C ILE A 320 1.16 1.79 -14.44
N TRP A 321 2.15 2.62 -14.76
CA TRP A 321 2.00 3.86 -15.55
C TRP A 321 1.68 3.64 -17.04
N LYS A 322 1.65 2.39 -17.53
CA LYS A 322 1.21 2.02 -18.88
C LYS A 322 -0.16 1.34 -18.90
N ILE A 323 -0.79 1.14 -17.73
CA ILE A 323 -2.12 0.54 -17.60
C ILE A 323 -3.17 1.66 -17.67
N LYS A 324 -4.16 1.53 -18.55
CA LYS A 324 -5.10 2.62 -18.88
C LYS A 324 -6.26 2.78 -17.91
N ASN A 325 -6.60 1.72 -17.16
CA ASN A 325 -7.75 1.67 -16.26
C ASN A 325 -7.33 1.82 -14.78
N THR A 326 -6.26 2.56 -14.53
CA THR A 326 -5.85 3.01 -13.20
C THR A 326 -5.11 4.33 -13.34
N ASP A 327 -5.05 5.13 -12.27
CA ASP A 327 -4.45 6.46 -12.33
C ASP A 327 -3.79 6.88 -11.00
N PRO A 328 -2.54 6.42 -10.74
CA PRO A 328 -1.77 6.81 -9.56
C PRO A 328 -1.57 8.32 -9.39
N LEU A 329 -1.41 9.05 -10.51
CA LEU A 329 -1.19 10.49 -10.48
C LEU A 329 -2.51 11.23 -10.24
N GLY A 330 -3.60 10.77 -10.83
CA GLY A 330 -4.93 11.26 -10.53
C GLY A 330 -5.30 11.09 -9.05
N PHE A 331 -4.92 9.97 -8.41
CA PHE A 331 -5.13 9.84 -6.97
C PHE A 331 -4.30 10.84 -6.16
N ARG A 332 -3.03 11.07 -6.51
CA ARG A 332 -2.22 12.12 -5.88
C ARG A 332 -2.89 13.48 -6.02
N ASP A 333 -3.34 13.82 -7.22
CA ASP A 333 -3.96 15.13 -7.50
C ASP A 333 -5.31 15.27 -6.78
N TYR A 334 -6.08 14.18 -6.69
CA TYR A 334 -7.28 14.10 -5.87
C TYR A 334 -6.99 14.36 -4.39
N MET A 335 -5.96 13.70 -3.84
CA MET A 335 -5.56 13.86 -2.45
C MET A 335 -5.09 15.27 -2.13
N LEU A 336 -4.49 15.98 -3.09
CA LEU A 336 -4.11 17.40 -2.93
C LEU A 336 -5.33 18.32 -2.85
N ASN A 337 -6.48 17.93 -3.41
CA ASN A 337 -7.73 18.70 -3.34
C ASN A 337 -8.63 18.22 -2.19
N ARG A 338 -8.27 18.59 -0.96
CA ARG A 338 -9.01 18.16 0.25
C ARG A 338 -10.48 18.58 0.27
N ALA A 339 -10.81 19.73 -0.32
CA ALA A 339 -12.20 20.19 -0.43
C ALA A 339 -13.05 19.24 -1.29
N GLN A 340 -12.50 18.75 -2.40
CA GLN A 340 -13.18 17.76 -3.25
C GLN A 340 -13.31 16.42 -2.52
N VAL A 341 -12.26 15.97 -1.82
CA VAL A 341 -12.32 14.74 -1.00
C VAL A 341 -13.44 14.83 0.04
N GLU A 342 -13.55 15.95 0.75
CA GLU A 342 -14.59 16.14 1.77
C GLU A 342 -16.01 16.13 1.16
N LYS A 343 -16.19 16.75 0.00
CA LYS A 343 -17.46 16.71 -0.74
C LYS A 343 -17.84 15.28 -1.12
N ASP A 344 -16.89 14.48 -1.57
CA ASP A 344 -17.12 13.09 -1.96
C ASP A 344 -17.38 12.18 -0.75
N MET A 345 -16.72 12.43 0.39
CA MET A 345 -17.06 11.76 1.66
C MET A 345 -18.51 12.02 2.06
N LYS A 346 -18.98 13.27 1.98
CA LYS A 346 -20.38 13.63 2.26
C LYS A 346 -21.34 12.96 1.26
N PHE A 347 -20.95 12.93 -0.02
CA PHE A 347 -21.70 12.21 -1.05
C PHE A 347 -21.83 10.72 -0.72
N MET A 348 -20.74 10.04 -0.38
CA MET A 348 -20.77 8.61 -0.02
C MET A 348 -21.59 8.34 1.23
N ARG A 349 -21.45 9.17 2.27
CA ARG A 349 -22.23 9.08 3.50
C ARG A 349 -23.74 9.18 3.23
N LYS A 350 -24.18 10.01 2.28
CA LYS A 350 -25.60 10.11 1.89
C LYS A 350 -26.17 8.79 1.37
N TYR A 351 -25.38 7.99 0.65
CA TYR A 351 -25.84 6.74 0.04
C TYR A 351 -25.60 5.50 0.91
N ILE A 352 -24.52 5.48 1.67
CA ILE A 352 -24.06 4.30 2.42
C ILE A 352 -24.43 4.40 3.91
N GLY A 353 -24.69 5.60 4.43
CA GLY A 353 -24.87 5.86 5.86
C GLY A 353 -23.55 6.17 6.57
N PRO A 354 -23.55 6.31 7.90
CA PRO A 354 -22.35 6.55 8.69
C PRO A 354 -21.44 5.31 8.73
N VAL A 355 -20.13 5.54 8.92
CA VAL A 355 -19.18 4.47 9.23
C VAL A 355 -19.52 3.86 10.59
N VAL A 356 -19.69 2.55 10.65
CA VAL A 356 -19.92 1.78 11.88
C VAL A 356 -18.92 0.64 12.02
N GLY A 357 -18.75 0.14 13.25
CA GLY A 357 -17.83 -0.95 13.57
C GLY A 357 -16.52 -0.49 14.20
N LYS A 358 -15.81 -1.45 14.83
CA LYS A 358 -14.50 -1.23 15.46
C LYS A 358 -13.45 -0.79 14.45
N SER A 359 -12.37 -0.17 14.93
CA SER A 359 -11.19 0.05 14.09
C SER A 359 -10.71 -1.30 13.52
N PRO A 360 -10.25 -1.37 12.26
CA PRO A 360 -9.68 -2.62 11.73
C PRO A 360 -8.44 -3.09 12.49
N LEU A 361 -7.78 -2.18 13.23
CA LEU A 361 -6.65 -2.48 14.12
C LEU A 361 -7.09 -3.17 15.43
N ASP A 362 -8.36 -3.05 15.81
CA ASP A 362 -8.94 -3.67 17.01
C ASP A 362 -9.70 -4.97 16.68
N LEU A 363 -9.65 -5.41 15.42
CA LEU A 363 -10.29 -6.67 15.00
C LEU A 363 -9.38 -7.84 15.30
N GLU A 364 -9.93 -8.84 16.00
CA GLU A 364 -9.32 -10.16 16.10
C GLU A 364 -9.70 -10.96 14.85
N TYR A 365 -8.73 -11.16 13.97
CA TYR A 365 -8.86 -12.06 12.83
C TYR A 365 -8.59 -13.49 13.32
N SER A 366 -9.62 -14.18 13.81
CA SER A 366 -9.54 -15.57 14.29
C SER A 366 -9.99 -16.59 13.25
#